data_AF-A0AAE9CYN6-F1
#
_entry.id   AF-A0AAE9CYN6-F1
#
_cell.length_a   1.000
_cell.length_b   1.000
_cell.length_c   1.000
_cell.angle_alpha   90.00
_cell.angle_beta   90.00
_cell.angle_gamma   90.00
#
_symmetry.space_group_name_H-M   'P 1'
#
loop_
_entity.id
_entity.type
_entity.pdbx_description
1 polymer ?
#
loop_
_entity_poly.entity_id
_entity_poly.type
_entity_poly.pdbx_seq_one_letter_code
_entity_poly.pdbx_strand_id
1 'polypeptide(L)'
;MELVVNPPQQVFDQLIHWAAVTHGWGHMPYDYQFYAKGFDGYWFICMVDPSKDDSTNFVAGGSLARCTDGNGNPLYSIGLFYCQEEYRGQGYGKPVFKAMMDIVGEDNCVLMAAPDMSQKYADIFGFKEMPVYCHNKLIIVPSKMDFAEKISDEYITKNWTEVDPDQLNVYDKSVCFMDRKNRMQLWFSQHQVYTKVAFDSKQNIMGYCTIRVVNLNRLVVDPFYAENPEVAVQLLTDVCKMIPDFETFELLLFRFPAINEGIEVMISQLCPIGSFTIRVANRTQFTRKLLESRDEVVYSVACTTHGFV
;
A
#
# COMPACT_ATOMS: atom_id res chain seq x y z
N MET A 1 -18.86 -14.02 21.01
CA MET A 1 -18.32 -13.24 19.89
C MET A 1 -19.46 -12.49 19.22
N GLU A 2 -19.23 -11.22 18.93
CA GLU A 2 -20.20 -10.29 18.33
C GLU A 2 -19.60 -9.66 17.07
N LEU A 3 -20.41 -9.49 16.02
CA LEU A 3 -20.01 -8.79 14.80
C LEU A 3 -20.36 -7.30 14.94
N VAL A 4 -19.35 -6.44 14.83
CA VAL A 4 -19.48 -4.98 14.96
C VAL A 4 -18.93 -4.28 13.73
N VAL A 5 -19.52 -3.12 13.41
CA VAL A 5 -19.10 -2.26 12.29
C VAL A 5 -18.60 -0.93 12.86
N ASN A 6 -17.42 -0.51 12.41
CA ASN A 6 -16.70 0.67 12.86
C ASN A 6 -16.54 0.73 14.39
N PRO A 7 -15.95 -0.31 15.02
CA PRO A 7 -15.66 -0.27 16.44
C PRO A 7 -14.65 0.86 16.78
N PRO A 8 -14.45 1.17 18.07
CA PRO A 8 -13.48 2.18 18.50
C PRO A 8 -12.06 1.94 17.98
N GLN A 9 -11.26 3.01 17.93
CA GLN A 9 -9.86 3.01 17.47
C GLN A 9 -9.02 1.91 18.12
N GLN A 10 -9.26 1.60 19.39
CA GLN A 10 -8.54 0.59 20.15
C GLN A 10 -8.62 -0.81 19.51
N VAL A 11 -9.73 -1.13 18.84
CA VAL A 11 -9.89 -2.40 18.11
C VAL A 11 -9.07 -2.39 16.82
N PHE A 12 -8.95 -1.25 16.16
CA PHE A 12 -8.08 -1.09 14.99
C PHE A 12 -6.61 -1.21 15.39
N ASP A 13 -6.22 -0.58 16.49
CA ASP A 13 -4.86 -0.62 17.04
C ASP A 13 -4.43 -2.06 17.36
N GLN A 14 -5.33 -2.86 17.94
CA GLN A 14 -5.12 -4.30 18.15
C GLN A 14 -4.90 -5.04 16.83
N LEU A 15 -5.75 -4.82 15.81
CA LEU A 15 -5.61 -5.48 14.51
C LEU A 15 -4.24 -5.20 13.92
N ILE A 16 -3.85 -3.92 13.80
CA ILE A 16 -2.59 -3.55 13.17
C ILE A 16 -1.38 -4.03 13.97
N HIS A 17 -1.47 -4.10 15.30
CA HIS A 17 -0.44 -4.68 16.14
C HIS A 17 -0.25 -6.17 15.83
N TRP A 18 -1.32 -6.96 15.91
CA TRP A 18 -1.24 -8.40 15.70
C TRP A 18 -0.85 -8.77 14.28
N ALA A 19 -1.38 -8.06 13.28
CA ALA A 19 -0.98 -8.23 11.89
C ALA A 19 0.49 -7.89 11.65
N ALA A 20 1.04 -6.89 12.35
CA ALA A 20 2.45 -6.54 12.25
C ALA A 20 3.36 -7.59 12.89
N VAL A 21 3.02 -8.05 14.09
CA VAL A 21 3.83 -9.06 14.81
C VAL A 21 3.82 -10.41 14.09
N THR A 22 2.67 -10.82 13.54
CA THR A 22 2.52 -12.15 12.93
C THR A 22 2.84 -12.20 11.43
N HIS A 23 2.53 -11.14 10.67
CA HIS A 23 2.69 -11.12 9.21
C HIS A 23 3.61 -10.00 8.71
N GLY A 24 4.11 -9.13 9.59
CA GLY A 24 4.97 -8.01 9.21
C GLY A 24 4.25 -6.93 8.41
N TRP A 25 2.93 -6.74 8.62
CA TRP A 25 2.17 -5.66 7.98
C TRP A 25 2.51 -4.30 8.60
N GLY A 26 2.86 -3.33 7.76
CA GLY A 26 3.31 -2.00 8.16
C GLY A 26 2.17 -0.98 8.19
N HIS A 27 1.63 -0.72 9.38
CA HIS A 27 0.52 0.21 9.59
C HIS A 27 0.73 1.08 10.82
N MET A 28 -0.01 2.19 10.86
CA MET A 28 -0.01 3.13 11.98
C MET A 28 -1.44 3.40 12.44
N PRO A 29 -1.64 3.75 13.73
CA PRO A 29 -2.97 4.05 14.26
C PRO A 29 -3.76 5.09 13.44
N TYR A 30 -3.05 6.10 12.92
CA TYR A 30 -3.64 7.17 12.11
C TYR A 30 -4.17 6.71 10.75
N ASP A 31 -3.82 5.49 10.29
CA ASP A 31 -4.30 4.93 9.02
C ASP A 31 -5.83 4.80 9.02
N TYR A 32 -6.44 4.52 10.17
CA TYR A 32 -7.91 4.44 10.30
C TYR A 32 -8.59 5.74 9.89
N GLN A 33 -8.08 6.88 10.38
CA GLN A 33 -8.62 8.20 10.03
C GLN A 33 -8.36 8.56 8.57
N PHE A 34 -7.22 8.15 8.02
CA PHE A 34 -6.97 8.31 6.59
C PHE A 34 -7.96 7.53 5.75
N TYR A 35 -8.18 6.24 6.03
CA TYR A 35 -9.13 5.44 5.25
C TYR A 35 -10.56 5.95 5.38
N ALA A 36 -10.98 6.34 6.60
CA ALA A 36 -12.31 6.87 6.84
C ALA A 36 -12.60 8.21 6.11
N LYS A 37 -11.57 9.03 5.85
CA LYS A 37 -11.71 10.35 5.21
C LYS A 37 -11.33 10.37 3.72
N GLY A 38 -10.45 9.47 3.30
CA GLY A 38 -9.85 9.46 1.96
C GLY A 38 -10.64 8.64 0.92
N PHE A 39 -11.71 7.97 1.33
CA PHE A 39 -12.55 7.13 0.49
C PHE A 39 -14.01 7.59 0.56
N ASP A 40 -14.76 7.33 -0.51
CA ASP A 40 -16.19 7.69 -0.62
C ASP A 40 -17.06 6.92 0.39
N GLY A 41 -16.56 5.78 0.86
CA GLY A 41 -17.12 5.00 1.95
C GLY A 41 -16.06 4.12 2.58
N TYR A 42 -16.18 3.88 3.88
CA TYR A 42 -15.25 3.04 4.62
C TYR A 42 -15.96 2.29 5.75
N TRP A 43 -15.66 1.00 5.88
CA TRP A 43 -16.21 0.11 6.89
C TRP A 43 -15.11 -0.77 7.47
N PHE A 44 -14.88 -0.65 8.76
CA PHE A 44 -14.03 -1.55 9.52
C PHE A 44 -14.92 -2.55 10.25
N ILE A 45 -14.94 -3.81 9.79
CA ILE A 45 -15.86 -4.83 10.29
C ILE A 45 -15.07 -5.84 11.12
N CYS A 46 -15.52 -6.11 12.34
CA CYS A 46 -14.81 -6.95 13.29
C CYS A 46 -15.73 -7.95 13.98
N MET A 47 -15.20 -9.13 14.28
CA MET A 47 -15.65 -9.93 15.41
C MET A 47 -14.91 -9.47 16.66
N VAL A 48 -15.66 -9.26 17.74
CA VAL A 48 -15.13 -8.92 19.07
C VAL A 48 -15.64 -9.89 20.14
N ASP A 49 -14.89 -10.03 21.22
CA ASP A 49 -15.27 -10.76 22.42
C ASP A 49 -15.88 -9.79 23.46
N PRO A 50 -17.21 -9.72 23.61
CA PRO A 50 -17.84 -8.78 24.53
C PRO A 50 -17.58 -9.09 26.02
N SER A 51 -16.97 -10.24 26.33
CA SER A 51 -16.54 -10.54 27.70
C SER A 51 -15.21 -9.88 28.09
N LYS A 52 -14.48 -9.35 27.09
CA LYS A 52 -13.20 -8.64 27.25
C LYS A 52 -13.41 -7.14 27.10
N ASP A 53 -12.44 -6.37 27.58
CA ASP A 53 -12.42 -4.91 27.41
C ASP A 53 -12.02 -4.50 25.99
N ASP A 54 -12.33 -3.24 25.60
CA ASP A 54 -12.09 -2.71 24.26
C ASP A 54 -10.62 -2.66 23.82
N SER A 55 -9.66 -2.87 24.74
CA SER A 55 -8.23 -2.94 24.41
C SER A 55 -7.73 -4.36 24.19
N THR A 56 -8.55 -5.39 24.46
CA THR A 56 -8.16 -6.81 24.32
C THR A 56 -9.23 -7.70 23.66
N ASN A 57 -10.34 -7.12 23.20
CA ASN A 57 -11.48 -7.85 22.66
C ASN A 57 -11.42 -8.20 21.16
N PHE A 58 -10.40 -7.78 20.41
CA PHE A 58 -10.33 -8.08 18.98
C PHE A 58 -10.16 -9.59 18.72
N VAL A 59 -10.90 -10.15 17.75
CA VAL A 59 -10.86 -11.57 17.37
C VAL A 59 -10.46 -11.74 15.91
N ALA A 60 -11.22 -11.13 15.01
CA ALA A 60 -10.98 -11.12 13.58
C ALA A 60 -11.58 -9.84 12.98
N GLY A 61 -11.03 -9.34 11.89
CA GLY A 61 -11.55 -8.14 11.24
C GLY A 61 -11.04 -7.97 9.83
N GLY A 62 -11.60 -6.97 9.14
CA GLY A 62 -11.21 -6.55 7.81
C GLY A 62 -11.76 -5.16 7.54
N SER A 63 -11.11 -4.42 6.65
CA SER A 63 -11.57 -3.13 6.18
C SER A 63 -12.07 -3.22 4.75
N LEU A 64 -13.17 -2.53 4.48
CA LEU A 64 -13.74 -2.31 3.16
C LEU A 64 -13.71 -0.81 2.87
N ALA A 65 -13.23 -0.41 1.71
CA ALA A 65 -13.28 0.96 1.25
C ALA A 65 -13.94 1.04 -0.13
N ARG A 66 -14.74 2.08 -0.36
CA ARG A 66 -15.38 2.40 -1.63
C ARG A 66 -14.74 3.64 -2.25
N CYS A 67 -14.48 3.60 -3.54
CA CYS A 67 -14.17 4.77 -4.34
C CYS A 67 -14.91 4.71 -5.68
N THR A 68 -14.70 5.74 -6.49
CA THR A 68 -15.18 5.79 -7.87
C THR A 68 -13.99 5.50 -8.80
N ASP A 69 -14.13 4.54 -9.71
CA ASP A 69 -13.11 4.24 -10.72
C ASP A 69 -13.02 5.37 -11.77
N GLY A 70 -12.02 5.34 -12.65
CA GLY A 70 -11.88 6.37 -13.68
C GLY A 70 -12.97 6.38 -14.77
N ASN A 71 -13.88 5.39 -14.78
CA ASN A 71 -15.07 5.37 -15.64
C ASN A 71 -16.34 5.84 -14.92
N GLY A 72 -16.24 6.24 -13.64
CA GLY A 72 -17.38 6.68 -12.84
C GLY A 72 -18.14 5.54 -12.14
N ASN A 73 -17.65 4.30 -12.18
CA ASN A 73 -18.31 3.17 -11.53
C ASN A 73 -17.82 3.00 -10.08
N PRO A 74 -18.65 2.46 -9.16
CA PRO A 74 -18.18 2.06 -7.84
C PRO A 74 -17.08 0.99 -7.92
N LEU A 75 -16.01 1.19 -7.17
CA LEU A 75 -14.99 0.18 -6.90
C LEU A 75 -14.84 0.02 -5.39
N TYR A 76 -14.95 -1.21 -4.92
CA TYR A 76 -14.65 -1.56 -3.54
C TYR A 76 -13.26 -2.17 -3.43
N SER A 77 -12.64 -2.03 -2.26
CA SER A 77 -11.38 -2.68 -1.95
C SER A 77 -11.41 -3.28 -0.55
N ILE A 78 -11.01 -4.54 -0.43
CA ILE A 78 -10.87 -5.23 0.85
C ILE A 78 -9.39 -5.23 1.25
N GLY A 79 -9.14 -4.81 2.48
CA GLY A 79 -7.83 -4.80 3.10
C GLY A 79 -7.89 -5.24 4.56
N LEU A 80 -6.71 -5.37 5.19
CA LEU A 80 -6.57 -5.69 6.60
C LEU A 80 -7.35 -6.93 7.10
N PHE A 81 -7.66 -7.89 6.22
CA PHE A 81 -8.41 -9.08 6.61
C PHE A 81 -7.55 -10.03 7.44
N TYR A 82 -7.76 -10.04 8.76
CA TYR A 82 -6.91 -10.72 9.72
C TYR A 82 -7.73 -11.44 10.80
N CYS A 83 -7.24 -12.58 11.25
CA CYS A 83 -7.75 -13.32 12.39
C CYS A 83 -6.60 -13.62 13.34
N GLN A 84 -6.74 -13.25 14.61
CA GLN A 84 -5.78 -13.61 15.65
C GLN A 84 -5.59 -15.13 15.69
N GLU A 85 -4.36 -15.56 15.98
CA GLU A 85 -3.94 -16.96 15.78
C GLU A 85 -4.77 -17.94 16.61
N GLU A 86 -5.05 -17.60 17.87
CA GLU A 86 -5.82 -18.43 18.80
C GLU A 86 -7.27 -18.68 18.35
N TYR A 87 -7.80 -17.79 17.52
CA TYR A 87 -9.17 -17.85 17.01
C TYR A 87 -9.29 -18.46 15.60
N ARG A 88 -8.16 -18.81 14.97
CA ARG A 88 -8.17 -19.43 13.63
C ARG A 88 -8.79 -20.82 13.66
N GLY A 89 -9.40 -21.21 12.53
CA GLY A 89 -10.10 -22.50 12.41
C GLY A 89 -11.49 -22.54 13.07
N GLN A 90 -11.86 -21.53 13.88
CA GLN A 90 -13.16 -21.48 14.57
C GLN A 90 -14.27 -20.78 13.76
N GLY A 91 -13.94 -20.24 12.57
CA GLY A 91 -14.92 -19.68 11.63
C GLY A 91 -15.23 -18.19 11.78
N TYR A 92 -14.63 -17.47 12.73
CA TYR A 92 -14.93 -16.05 13.00
C TYR A 92 -14.58 -15.07 11.87
N GLY A 93 -13.67 -15.42 10.95
CA GLY A 93 -13.40 -14.60 9.77
C GLY A 93 -14.53 -14.63 8.73
N LYS A 94 -15.36 -15.69 8.69
CA LYS A 94 -16.40 -15.84 7.66
C LYS A 94 -17.50 -14.78 7.78
N PRO A 95 -18.08 -14.51 8.98
CA PRO A 95 -19.06 -13.43 9.13
C PRO A 95 -18.53 -12.06 8.70
N VAL A 96 -17.27 -11.74 9.03
CA VAL A 96 -16.62 -10.48 8.64
C VAL A 96 -16.54 -10.35 7.12
N PHE A 97 -15.99 -11.36 6.45
CA PHE A 97 -15.85 -11.32 4.99
C PHE A 97 -17.22 -11.30 4.29
N LYS A 98 -18.19 -12.06 4.81
CA LYS A 98 -19.56 -12.04 4.29
C LYS A 98 -20.17 -10.64 4.40
N ALA A 99 -20.06 -9.98 5.54
CA ALA A 99 -20.60 -8.64 5.73
C ALA A 99 -19.97 -7.62 4.77
N MET A 100 -18.66 -7.71 4.50
CA MET A 100 -18.03 -6.87 3.47
C MET A 100 -18.60 -7.15 2.08
N MET A 101 -18.73 -8.42 1.70
CA MET A 101 -19.26 -8.79 0.38
C MET A 101 -20.75 -8.48 0.21
N ASP A 102 -21.54 -8.51 1.29
CA ASP A 102 -22.94 -8.08 1.26
C ASP A 102 -23.07 -6.59 0.96
N ILE A 103 -22.11 -5.75 1.42
CA ILE A 103 -22.04 -4.32 1.08
C ILE A 103 -21.59 -4.12 -0.37
N VAL A 104 -20.62 -4.89 -0.84
CA VAL A 104 -20.14 -4.85 -2.24
C VAL A 104 -21.27 -5.17 -3.22
N GLY A 105 -22.10 -6.17 -2.92
CA GLY A 105 -23.17 -6.60 -3.82
C GLY A 105 -22.65 -7.03 -5.19
N GLU A 106 -23.17 -6.40 -6.25
CA GLU A 106 -22.80 -6.71 -7.63
C GLU A 106 -21.63 -5.86 -8.17
N ASP A 107 -21.18 -4.85 -7.42
CA ASP A 107 -20.10 -3.96 -7.84
C ASP A 107 -18.74 -4.70 -7.89
N ASN A 108 -17.79 -4.09 -8.59
CA ASN A 108 -16.44 -4.64 -8.67
C ASN A 108 -15.71 -4.44 -7.32
N CYS A 109 -14.99 -5.46 -6.88
CA CYS A 109 -14.20 -5.41 -5.65
C CYS A 109 -12.79 -5.92 -5.92
N VAL A 110 -11.80 -5.25 -5.34
CA VAL A 110 -10.37 -5.62 -5.43
C VAL A 110 -9.80 -6.00 -4.08
N LEU A 111 -8.82 -6.90 -4.06
CA LEU A 111 -7.94 -7.13 -2.91
C LEU A 111 -6.54 -7.53 -3.36
N MET A 112 -5.57 -7.39 -2.47
CA MET A 112 -4.22 -7.96 -2.64
C MET A 112 -4.08 -9.20 -1.76
N ALA A 113 -4.28 -10.39 -2.31
CA ALA A 113 -4.16 -11.61 -1.52
C ALA A 113 -2.70 -11.99 -1.28
N ALA A 114 -2.43 -12.56 -0.11
CA ALA A 114 -1.24 -13.39 0.07
C ALA A 114 -1.29 -14.62 -0.87
N PRO A 115 -0.14 -15.19 -1.28
CA PRO A 115 -0.09 -16.22 -2.32
C PRO A 115 -0.87 -17.49 -1.94
N ASP A 116 -0.80 -17.87 -0.66
CA ASP A 116 -1.50 -19.01 -0.06
C ASP A 116 -3.03 -18.80 0.05
N MET A 117 -3.49 -17.55 0.02
CA MET A 117 -4.90 -17.19 0.12
C MET A 117 -5.56 -16.87 -1.22
N SER A 118 -4.78 -16.64 -2.29
CA SER A 118 -5.29 -16.23 -3.60
C SER A 118 -6.34 -17.19 -4.15
N GLN A 119 -6.03 -18.48 -4.23
CA GLN A 119 -6.96 -19.47 -4.78
C GLN A 119 -8.26 -19.55 -3.97
N LYS A 120 -8.16 -19.43 -2.65
CA LYS A 120 -9.33 -19.44 -1.76
C LYS A 120 -10.25 -18.25 -2.02
N TYR A 121 -9.71 -17.05 -2.26
CA TYR A 121 -10.53 -15.89 -2.60
C TYR A 121 -11.21 -16.05 -3.96
N ALA A 122 -10.53 -16.63 -4.94
CA ALA A 122 -11.09 -16.92 -6.24
C ALA A 122 -12.25 -17.94 -6.16
N ASP A 123 -12.05 -19.04 -5.44
CA ASP A 123 -13.00 -20.15 -5.37
C ASP A 123 -14.24 -19.82 -4.53
N ILE A 124 -14.05 -19.15 -3.39
CA ILE A 124 -15.13 -18.93 -2.42
C ILE A 124 -15.85 -17.59 -2.68
N PHE A 125 -15.12 -16.56 -3.09
CA PHE A 125 -15.62 -15.18 -3.13
C PHE A 125 -15.58 -14.56 -4.53
N GLY A 126 -15.15 -15.32 -5.54
CA GLY A 126 -15.25 -14.90 -6.95
C GLY A 126 -14.16 -13.93 -7.41
N PHE A 127 -13.10 -13.71 -6.63
CA PHE A 127 -11.95 -12.88 -7.01
C PHE A 127 -11.10 -13.58 -8.09
N LYS A 128 -11.61 -13.65 -9.32
CA LYS A 128 -11.05 -14.47 -10.42
C LYS A 128 -10.29 -13.67 -11.48
N GLU A 129 -10.54 -12.36 -11.55
CA GLU A 129 -9.91 -11.49 -12.52
C GLU A 129 -8.57 -10.99 -11.95
N MET A 130 -7.46 -11.31 -12.61
CA MET A 130 -6.12 -11.06 -12.06
C MET A 130 -5.17 -10.62 -13.18
N PRO A 131 -4.17 -9.78 -12.86
CA PRO A 131 -3.04 -9.59 -13.76
C PRO A 131 -2.32 -10.93 -14.03
N VAL A 132 -1.62 -10.97 -15.16
CA VAL A 132 -0.75 -12.09 -15.55
C VAL A 132 0.49 -12.25 -14.66
N TYR A 133 0.72 -11.29 -13.77
CA TYR A 133 1.86 -11.22 -12.88
C TYR A 133 1.44 -11.19 -11.40
N CYS A 134 2.40 -11.45 -10.51
CA CYS A 134 2.28 -11.25 -9.07
C CYS A 134 3.01 -9.98 -8.63
N HIS A 135 2.77 -9.54 -7.41
CA HIS A 135 3.55 -8.49 -6.78
C HIS A 135 4.65 -9.09 -5.94
N ASN A 136 5.84 -8.54 -6.08
CA ASN A 136 7.01 -8.87 -5.29
C ASN A 136 7.13 -7.90 -4.11
N LYS A 137 7.74 -8.37 -3.03
CA LYS A 137 8.19 -7.55 -1.91
C LYS A 137 9.72 -7.48 -1.95
N LEU A 138 10.24 -6.26 -1.98
CA LEU A 138 11.64 -5.97 -1.77
C LEU A 138 11.85 -5.56 -0.31
N ILE A 139 12.90 -6.10 0.29
CA ILE A 139 13.30 -5.85 1.67
C ILE A 139 14.77 -5.45 1.64
N ILE A 140 15.05 -4.25 2.15
CA ILE A 140 16.40 -3.69 2.26
C ILE A 140 16.67 -3.34 3.72
N VAL A 141 17.90 -3.52 4.18
CA VAL A 141 18.37 -2.94 5.46
C VAL A 141 18.92 -1.53 5.17
N PRO A 142 18.32 -0.46 5.71
CA PRO A 142 18.71 0.92 5.41
C PRO A 142 20.20 1.22 5.53
N SER A 143 20.87 0.74 6.59
CA SER A 143 22.33 0.89 6.79
C SER A 143 23.22 0.16 5.79
N LYS A 144 22.65 -0.60 4.85
CA LYS A 144 23.37 -1.26 3.76
C LYS A 144 23.21 -0.55 2.42
N MET A 145 22.38 0.49 2.35
CA MET A 145 22.24 1.29 1.15
C MET A 145 23.46 2.19 0.97
N ASP A 146 23.86 2.37 -0.28
CA ASP A 146 24.91 3.32 -0.66
C ASP A 146 24.31 4.38 -1.56
N PHE A 147 24.47 5.64 -1.18
CA PHE A 147 23.92 6.78 -1.88
C PHE A 147 25.04 7.57 -2.53
N ALA A 148 25.08 7.57 -3.86
CA ALA A 148 25.94 8.50 -4.58
C ALA A 148 25.62 9.95 -4.18
N GLU A 149 26.66 10.79 -4.11
CA GLU A 149 26.47 12.24 -3.87
C GLU A 149 25.65 12.88 -5.00
N LYS A 150 25.82 12.36 -6.22
CA LYS A 150 25.16 12.83 -7.42
C LYS A 150 24.88 11.67 -8.38
N ILE A 151 23.63 11.53 -8.80
CA ILE A 151 23.18 10.46 -9.70
C ILE A 151 23.08 11.00 -11.12
N SER A 152 22.38 12.13 -11.29
CA SER A 152 22.16 12.75 -12.60
C SER A 152 22.08 14.27 -12.52
N ASP A 153 22.42 14.96 -13.62
CA ASP A 153 22.11 16.38 -13.85
C ASP A 153 20.83 16.58 -14.66
N GLU A 154 20.24 15.49 -15.18
CA GLU A 154 19.09 15.56 -16.09
C GLU A 154 17.77 15.80 -15.37
N TYR A 155 17.71 15.43 -14.08
CA TYR A 155 16.51 15.48 -13.26
C TYR A 155 16.71 16.32 -12.01
N ILE A 156 15.68 17.07 -11.64
CA ILE A 156 15.61 17.80 -10.37
C ILE A 156 14.48 17.23 -9.52
N THR A 157 14.66 17.18 -8.20
CA THR A 157 13.59 16.79 -7.27
C THR A 157 13.14 17.97 -6.43
N LYS A 158 11.83 18.07 -6.19
CA LYS A 158 11.18 19.07 -5.33
C LYS A 158 10.36 18.37 -4.27
N ASN A 159 10.12 19.02 -3.12
CA ASN A 159 9.13 18.52 -2.18
C ASN A 159 7.75 18.60 -2.83
N TRP A 160 6.87 17.65 -2.50
CA TRP A 160 5.51 17.63 -3.07
C TRP A 160 4.72 18.92 -2.81
N THR A 161 5.02 19.63 -1.72
CA THR A 161 4.39 20.92 -1.35
C THR A 161 4.79 22.08 -2.26
N GLU A 162 5.86 21.92 -3.05
CA GLU A 162 6.37 22.92 -4.00
C GLU A 162 5.88 22.66 -5.43
N VAL A 163 5.04 21.63 -5.63
CA VAL A 163 4.55 21.17 -6.93
C VAL A 163 3.10 21.58 -7.13
N ASP A 164 2.76 21.95 -8.36
CA ASP A 164 1.38 22.20 -8.75
C ASP A 164 0.53 20.92 -8.52
N PRO A 165 -0.49 20.96 -7.65
CA PRO A 165 -1.28 19.77 -7.33
C PRO A 165 -2.09 19.24 -8.52
N ASP A 166 -2.43 20.07 -9.52
CA ASP A 166 -3.09 19.62 -10.73
C ASP A 166 -2.11 18.91 -11.67
N GLN A 167 -0.88 19.41 -11.78
CA GLN A 167 0.17 18.75 -12.56
C GLN A 167 0.50 17.36 -11.97
N LEU A 168 0.63 17.28 -10.64
CA LEU A 168 0.89 16.00 -9.97
C LEU A 168 -0.29 15.02 -10.13
N ASN A 169 -1.53 15.51 -10.06
CA ASN A 169 -2.71 14.67 -10.30
C ASN A 169 -2.77 14.16 -11.74
N VAL A 170 -2.41 14.98 -12.73
CA VAL A 170 -2.32 14.53 -14.13
C VAL A 170 -1.30 13.40 -14.28
N TYR A 171 -0.15 13.50 -13.62
CA TYR A 171 0.84 12.42 -13.61
C TYR A 171 0.32 11.17 -12.90
N ASP A 172 -0.21 11.28 -11.67
CA ASP A 172 -0.78 10.14 -10.92
C ASP A 172 -1.85 9.41 -11.74
N LYS A 173 -2.75 10.17 -12.38
CA LYS A 173 -3.81 9.62 -13.24
C LYS A 173 -3.29 8.91 -14.48
N SER A 174 -2.10 9.28 -14.96
CA SER A 174 -1.46 8.55 -16.05
C SER A 174 -1.06 7.14 -15.63
N VAL A 175 -0.68 6.94 -14.36
CA VAL A 175 -0.26 5.63 -13.82
C VAL A 175 -1.45 4.84 -13.29
N CYS A 176 -2.29 5.48 -12.47
CA CYS A 176 -3.52 4.93 -11.94
C CYS A 176 -4.71 5.75 -12.45
N PHE A 177 -5.48 5.23 -13.41
CA PHE A 177 -6.55 5.97 -14.09
C PHE A 177 -7.68 6.51 -13.18
N MET A 178 -7.71 6.15 -11.89
CA MET A 178 -8.65 6.71 -10.92
C MET A 178 -8.27 8.15 -10.54
N ASP A 179 -9.26 8.99 -10.27
CA ASP A 179 -8.98 10.30 -9.66
C ASP A 179 -8.73 10.14 -8.17
N ARG A 180 -7.48 10.34 -7.75
CA ARG A 180 -7.06 10.13 -6.36
C ARG A 180 -6.50 11.41 -5.73
N LYS A 181 -6.69 12.58 -6.35
CA LYS A 181 -6.06 13.86 -5.95
C LYS A 181 -6.14 14.12 -4.44
N ASN A 182 -7.35 14.17 -3.90
CA ASN A 182 -7.59 14.48 -2.50
C ASN A 182 -7.00 13.39 -1.58
N ARG A 183 -7.11 12.13 -1.98
CA ARG A 183 -6.58 11.00 -1.20
C ARG A 183 -5.05 11.02 -1.17
N MET A 184 -4.38 11.31 -2.28
CA MET A 184 -2.93 11.41 -2.34
C MET A 184 -2.41 12.61 -1.55
N GLN A 185 -3.09 13.76 -1.62
CA GLN A 185 -2.76 14.91 -0.77
C GLN A 185 -2.89 14.59 0.72
N LEU A 186 -3.97 13.92 1.13
CA LEU A 186 -4.14 13.45 2.51
C LEU A 186 -3.01 12.49 2.91
N TRP A 187 -2.61 11.58 2.02
CA TRP A 187 -1.52 10.64 2.26
C TRP A 187 -0.17 11.34 2.48
N PHE A 188 0.22 12.24 1.57
CA PHE A 188 1.49 12.98 1.65
C PHE A 188 1.56 13.95 2.83
N SER A 189 0.41 14.38 3.36
CA SER A 189 0.32 15.29 4.50
C SER A 189 0.45 14.62 5.88
N GLN A 190 0.52 13.30 5.93
CA GLN A 190 0.61 12.56 7.19
C GLN A 190 1.96 12.80 7.90
N HIS A 191 1.94 12.64 9.22
CA HIS A 191 3.16 12.72 10.02
C HIS A 191 4.15 11.62 9.66
N GLN A 192 5.44 11.95 9.55
CA GLN A 192 6.51 11.04 9.14
C GLN A 192 6.27 10.36 7.79
N VAL A 193 5.65 11.10 6.87
CA VAL A 193 5.58 10.78 5.44
C VAL A 193 6.44 11.79 4.69
N TYR A 194 7.33 11.29 3.84
CA TYR A 194 8.32 12.06 3.10
C TYR A 194 8.10 11.81 1.62
N THR A 195 7.89 12.87 0.85
CA THR A 195 7.54 12.74 -0.56
C THR A 195 8.26 13.77 -1.42
N LYS A 196 8.92 13.28 -2.47
CA LYS A 196 9.52 14.10 -3.53
C LYS A 196 8.95 13.76 -4.88
N VAL A 197 8.98 14.75 -5.77
CA VAL A 197 8.57 14.67 -7.17
C VAL A 197 9.75 15.04 -8.06
N ALA A 198 10.02 14.25 -9.09
CA ALA A 198 11.11 14.47 -10.04
C ALA A 198 10.60 15.15 -11.31
N PHE A 199 11.43 16.03 -11.86
CA PHE A 199 11.17 16.78 -13.09
C PHE A 199 12.32 16.64 -14.08
N ASP A 200 11.99 16.59 -15.37
CA ASP A 200 12.97 16.74 -16.44
C ASP A 200 13.33 18.23 -16.69
N SER A 201 14.27 18.47 -17.61
CA SER A 201 14.68 19.81 -18.06
C SER A 201 13.54 20.66 -18.66
N LYS A 202 12.43 20.03 -19.07
CA LYS A 202 11.24 20.69 -19.62
C LYS A 202 10.14 20.91 -18.57
N GLN A 203 10.42 20.61 -17.29
CA GLN A 203 9.46 20.67 -16.18
C GLN A 203 8.28 19.69 -16.30
N ASN A 204 8.45 18.58 -17.03
CA ASN A 204 7.52 17.47 -16.97
C ASN A 204 7.80 16.63 -15.72
N ILE A 205 6.75 16.15 -15.04
CA ILE A 205 6.91 15.21 -13.94
C ILE A 205 7.34 13.86 -14.50
N MET A 206 8.43 13.32 -13.94
CA MET A 206 9.02 12.04 -14.33
C MET A 206 8.79 10.93 -13.30
N GLY A 207 8.17 11.26 -12.15
CA GLY A 207 7.93 10.33 -11.06
C GLY A 207 7.75 11.03 -9.74
N TYR A 208 7.32 10.27 -8.73
CA TYR A 208 7.36 10.68 -7.34
C TYR A 208 7.59 9.46 -6.43
N CYS A 209 8.23 9.68 -5.30
CA CYS A 209 8.50 8.66 -4.30
C CYS A 209 8.00 9.14 -2.94
N THR A 210 7.31 8.25 -2.23
CA THR A 210 6.84 8.47 -0.87
C THR A 210 7.38 7.37 0.03
N ILE A 211 7.97 7.77 1.16
CA ILE A 211 8.38 6.84 2.22
C ILE A 211 7.73 7.28 3.51
N ARG A 212 7.20 6.32 4.26
CA ARG A 212 6.59 6.55 5.57
C ARG A 212 7.16 5.67 6.65
N VAL A 213 7.20 6.22 7.87
CA VAL A 213 7.52 5.45 9.08
C VAL A 213 6.30 4.65 9.51
N VAL A 214 6.50 3.35 9.74
CA VAL A 214 5.48 2.44 10.25
C VAL A 214 5.95 1.72 11.51
N ASN A 215 5.05 0.94 12.12
CA ASN A 215 5.33 0.16 13.31
C ASN A 215 6.58 -0.75 13.18
N LEU A 216 7.11 -1.15 14.34
CA LEU A 216 8.28 -2.02 14.47
C LEU A 216 9.56 -1.42 13.87
N ASN A 217 9.71 -0.08 13.93
CA ASN A 217 10.89 0.64 13.44
C ASN A 217 11.20 0.35 11.96
N ARG A 218 10.17 0.43 11.09
CA ARG A 218 10.28 0.12 9.66
C ARG A 218 9.87 1.30 8.81
N LEU A 219 10.34 1.28 7.57
CA LEU A 219 9.96 2.20 6.52
C LEU A 219 9.20 1.42 5.43
N VAL A 220 8.14 2.02 4.91
CA VAL A 220 7.43 1.52 3.73
C VAL A 220 7.50 2.58 2.64
N VAL A 221 7.82 2.14 1.44
CA VAL A 221 7.76 2.97 0.24
C VAL A 221 6.38 2.79 -0.38
N ASP A 222 5.52 3.79 -0.33
CA ASP A 222 4.16 3.75 -0.87
C ASP A 222 3.54 5.15 -1.02
N PRO A 223 3.21 5.65 -2.24
CA PRO A 223 3.55 5.12 -3.57
C PRO A 223 4.96 5.48 -4.03
N PHE A 224 5.46 4.76 -5.02
CA PHE A 224 6.68 5.13 -5.75
C PHE A 224 6.55 4.81 -7.24
N TYR A 225 6.46 5.86 -8.04
CA TYR A 225 6.34 5.79 -9.50
C TYR A 225 7.50 6.54 -10.17
N ALA A 226 8.04 5.99 -11.24
CA ALA A 226 9.11 6.61 -12.00
C ALA A 226 9.12 6.11 -13.45
N GLU A 227 9.29 7.04 -14.40
CA GLU A 227 9.30 6.74 -15.83
C GLU A 227 10.51 5.92 -16.29
N ASN A 228 11.59 5.88 -15.49
CA ASN A 228 12.78 5.07 -15.75
C ASN A 228 13.61 4.82 -14.47
N PRO A 229 14.57 3.89 -14.50
CA PRO A 229 15.39 3.55 -13.33
C PRO A 229 16.26 4.70 -12.80
N GLU A 230 16.74 5.59 -13.64
CA GLU A 230 17.57 6.72 -13.21
C GLU A 230 16.76 7.70 -12.35
N VAL A 231 15.54 8.03 -12.79
CA VAL A 231 14.58 8.82 -12.01
C VAL A 231 14.25 8.12 -10.70
N ALA A 232 14.06 6.79 -10.73
CA ALA A 232 13.80 6.01 -9.53
C ALA A 232 14.96 6.10 -8.52
N VAL A 233 16.20 5.93 -8.97
CA VAL A 233 17.41 6.03 -8.13
C VAL A 233 17.53 7.44 -7.52
N GLN A 234 17.31 8.49 -8.30
CA GLN A 234 17.33 9.89 -7.83
C GLN A 234 16.25 10.15 -6.77
N LEU A 235 15.00 9.77 -7.05
CA LEU A 235 13.88 9.95 -6.13
C LEU A 235 14.08 9.22 -4.81
N LEU A 236 14.43 7.92 -4.87
CA LEU A 236 14.60 7.11 -3.68
C LEU A 236 15.74 7.65 -2.81
N THR A 237 16.88 7.99 -3.42
CA THR A 237 18.01 8.61 -2.72
C THR A 237 17.62 9.90 -2.02
N ASP A 238 16.93 10.80 -2.74
CA ASP A 238 16.59 12.10 -2.19
C ASP A 238 15.54 12.03 -1.09
N VAL A 239 14.60 11.08 -1.15
CA VAL A 239 13.63 10.86 -0.07
C VAL A 239 14.30 10.21 1.14
N CYS A 240 15.19 9.23 0.95
CA CYS A 240 15.94 8.62 2.05
C CYS A 240 16.77 9.67 2.83
N LYS A 241 17.40 10.62 2.11
CA LYS A 241 18.15 11.74 2.72
C LYS A 241 17.28 12.71 3.54
N MET A 242 15.95 12.72 3.35
CA MET A 242 15.03 13.54 4.16
C MET A 242 14.66 12.89 5.50
N ILE A 243 14.87 11.57 5.63
CA ILE A 243 14.42 10.80 6.79
C ILE A 243 15.48 10.90 7.89
N PRO A 244 15.16 11.47 9.07
CA PRO A 244 16.09 11.50 10.19
C PRO A 244 16.50 10.09 10.60
N ASP A 245 17.80 9.91 10.88
CA ASP A 245 18.37 8.64 11.34
C ASP A 245 17.99 7.44 10.45
N PHE A 246 17.89 7.65 9.13
CA PHE A 246 17.47 6.65 8.14
C PHE A 246 18.15 5.27 8.33
N GLU A 247 19.46 5.27 8.58
CA GLU A 247 20.25 4.04 8.75
C GLU A 247 19.87 3.21 9.98
N THR A 248 19.16 3.80 10.95
CA THR A 248 18.75 3.15 12.21
C THR A 248 17.44 2.36 12.09
N PHE A 249 16.68 2.55 11.02
CA PHE A 249 15.48 1.76 10.76
C PHE A 249 15.85 0.31 10.45
N GLU A 250 15.01 -0.64 10.89
CA GLU A 250 15.29 -2.06 10.71
C GLU A 250 15.19 -2.48 9.25
N LEU A 251 14.13 -2.04 8.55
CA LEU A 251 13.82 -2.45 7.19
C LEU A 251 13.21 -1.30 6.39
N LEU A 252 13.57 -1.23 5.11
CA LEU A 252 12.88 -0.49 4.06
C LEU A 252 12.13 -1.49 3.16
N LEU A 253 10.82 -1.30 3.02
CA LEU A 253 9.92 -2.25 2.38
C LEU A 253 9.26 -1.64 1.14
N PHE A 254 9.27 -2.38 0.04
CA PHE A 254 8.56 -2.03 -1.19
C PHE A 254 7.62 -3.17 -1.56
N ARG A 255 6.61 -2.86 -2.37
CA ARG A 255 5.81 -3.86 -3.05
C ARG A 255 5.51 -3.42 -4.46
N PHE A 256 5.94 -4.20 -5.44
CA PHE A 256 5.95 -3.77 -6.84
C PHE A 256 5.43 -4.89 -7.77
N PRO A 257 4.81 -4.55 -8.90
CA PRO A 257 4.48 -5.49 -9.97
C PRO A 257 5.73 -6.21 -10.47
N ALA A 258 5.70 -7.54 -10.58
CA ALA A 258 6.85 -8.31 -11.06
C ALA A 258 7.22 -8.02 -12.52
N ILE A 259 6.39 -7.29 -13.27
CA ILE A 259 6.68 -6.86 -14.63
C ILE A 259 7.57 -5.60 -14.71
N ASN A 260 7.77 -4.88 -13.60
CA ASN A 260 8.66 -3.73 -13.59
C ASN A 260 10.12 -4.21 -13.52
N GLU A 261 10.75 -4.36 -14.68
CA GLU A 261 12.15 -4.74 -14.84
C GLU A 261 13.12 -3.65 -14.33
N GLY A 262 12.66 -2.40 -14.23
CA GLY A 262 13.46 -1.27 -13.78
C GLY A 262 13.86 -1.35 -12.30
N ILE A 263 13.18 -2.18 -11.50
CA ILE A 263 13.51 -2.40 -10.09
C ILE A 263 14.90 -3.01 -9.91
N GLU A 264 15.28 -3.99 -10.73
CA GLU A 264 16.60 -4.63 -10.61
C GLU A 264 17.73 -3.65 -10.92
N VAL A 265 17.52 -2.80 -11.94
CA VAL A 265 18.46 -1.72 -12.29
C VAL A 265 18.61 -0.74 -11.13
N MET A 266 17.50 -0.27 -10.56
CA MET A 266 17.52 0.68 -9.44
C MET A 266 18.25 0.10 -8.22
N ILE A 267 17.92 -1.12 -7.81
CA ILE A 267 18.52 -1.74 -6.63
C ILE A 267 20.01 -1.98 -6.83
N SER A 268 20.43 -2.42 -8.02
CA SER A 268 21.85 -2.69 -8.30
C SER A 268 22.76 -1.47 -8.13
N GLN A 269 22.20 -0.27 -8.22
CA GLN A 269 22.92 1.00 -8.01
C GLN A 269 22.94 1.46 -6.54
N LEU A 270 21.96 1.01 -5.73
CA LEU A 270 21.76 1.48 -4.37
C LEU A 270 22.15 0.48 -3.29
N CYS A 271 22.27 -0.80 -3.65
CA CYS A 271 22.42 -1.90 -2.71
C CYS A 271 23.50 -2.87 -3.21
N PRO A 272 24.54 -3.16 -2.40
CA PRO A 272 25.49 -4.22 -2.71
C PRO A 272 24.79 -5.56 -2.93
N ILE A 273 25.37 -6.41 -3.79
CA ILE A 273 24.84 -7.76 -4.03
C ILE A 273 24.70 -8.52 -2.70
N GLY A 274 23.52 -9.10 -2.46
CA GLY A 274 23.21 -9.86 -1.24
C GLY A 274 22.76 -9.01 -0.04
N SER A 275 22.66 -7.68 -0.18
CA SER A 275 22.16 -6.78 0.89
C SER A 275 20.64 -6.59 0.90
N PHE A 276 19.93 -7.20 -0.04
CA PHE A 276 18.48 -7.10 -0.18
C PHE A 276 17.84 -8.47 -0.45
N THR A 277 16.53 -8.56 -0.25
CA THR A 277 15.74 -9.75 -0.56
C THR A 277 14.54 -9.38 -1.41
N ILE A 278 14.31 -10.12 -2.49
CA ILE A 278 13.09 -10.05 -3.29
C ILE A 278 12.36 -11.38 -3.15
N ARG A 279 11.04 -11.32 -2.92
CA ARG A 279 10.17 -12.52 -2.91
C ARG A 279 8.78 -12.18 -3.38
N VAL A 280 8.08 -13.16 -3.96
CA VAL A 280 6.65 -13.03 -4.27
C VAL A 280 5.88 -12.78 -2.97
N ALA A 281 5.00 -11.78 -2.99
CA ALA A 281 4.34 -11.28 -1.79
C ALA A 281 2.82 -11.28 -1.90
N ASN A 282 2.27 -10.79 -3.00
CA ASN A 282 0.82 -10.64 -3.13
C ASN A 282 0.36 -10.82 -4.58
N ARG A 283 -0.94 -11.03 -4.76
CA ARG A 283 -1.59 -10.99 -6.06
C ARG A 283 -2.87 -10.15 -5.98
N THR A 284 -2.91 -9.08 -6.78
CA THR A 284 -4.10 -8.27 -6.97
C THR A 284 -5.15 -9.09 -7.69
N GLN A 285 -6.37 -9.09 -7.17
CA GLN A 285 -7.49 -9.87 -7.71
C GLN A 285 -8.77 -9.06 -7.63
N PHE A 286 -9.60 -9.19 -8.65
CA PHE A 286 -10.89 -8.51 -8.80
C PHE A 286 -12.02 -9.53 -8.93
N THR A 287 -13.21 -9.15 -8.48
CA THR A 287 -14.41 -9.99 -8.59
C THR A 287 -15.03 -9.99 -9.98
N ARG A 288 -14.97 -8.86 -10.71
CA ARG A 288 -15.71 -8.68 -11.97
C ARG A 288 -14.84 -8.29 -13.14
N LYS A 289 -14.00 -7.28 -12.96
CA LYS A 289 -13.20 -6.71 -14.05
C LYS A 289 -11.83 -6.29 -13.54
N LEU A 290 -10.79 -6.73 -14.23
CA LEU A 290 -9.45 -6.20 -14.07
C LEU A 290 -9.42 -4.74 -14.50
N LEU A 291 -8.91 -3.88 -13.62
CA LEU A 291 -8.69 -2.48 -13.93
C LEU A 291 -7.20 -2.30 -14.25
N GLU A 292 -6.91 -1.81 -15.45
CA GLU A 292 -5.53 -1.65 -15.94
C GLU A 292 -4.84 -0.42 -15.33
N SER A 293 -3.52 -0.51 -15.19
CA SER A 293 -2.62 0.56 -14.76
C SER A 293 -1.29 0.46 -15.50
N ARG A 294 -0.49 1.53 -15.47
CA ARG A 294 0.88 1.51 -16.02
C ARG A 294 1.85 0.86 -15.04
N ASP A 295 1.67 -0.42 -14.82
CA ASP A 295 2.40 -1.18 -13.81
C ASP A 295 3.91 -1.28 -14.07
N GLU A 296 4.34 -1.02 -15.31
CA GLU A 296 5.75 -0.97 -15.71
C GLU A 296 6.52 0.21 -15.09
N VAL A 297 5.84 1.27 -14.65
CA VAL A 297 6.45 2.42 -13.97
C VAL A 297 6.23 2.42 -12.45
N VAL A 298 5.63 1.35 -11.91
CA VAL A 298 5.34 1.22 -10.48
C VAL A 298 6.49 0.54 -9.74
N TYR A 299 7.29 1.33 -9.02
CA TYR A 299 8.39 0.83 -8.18
C TYR A 299 7.94 0.47 -6.76
N SER A 300 6.81 1.03 -6.31
CA SER A 300 6.05 0.51 -5.18
C SER A 300 4.60 0.98 -5.25
N VAL A 301 3.67 0.09 -4.91
CA VAL A 301 2.24 0.38 -4.96
C VAL A 301 1.82 1.45 -3.95
N ALA A 302 0.74 2.18 -4.23
CA ALA A 302 0.28 3.28 -3.38
C ALA A 302 -0.20 2.85 -1.99
N CYS A 303 -0.80 1.67 -1.89
CA CYS A 303 -1.25 1.10 -0.63
C CYS A 303 -1.64 -0.36 -0.85
N THR A 304 -1.23 -1.27 0.03
CA THR A 304 -1.67 -2.68 -0.06
C THR A 304 -2.99 -2.99 0.61
N THR A 305 -3.54 -2.02 1.34
CA THR A 305 -4.84 -2.18 1.99
C THR A 305 -5.97 -1.88 1.03
N HIS A 306 -5.93 -0.70 0.41
CA HIS A 306 -7.01 -0.15 -0.41
C HIS A 306 -6.50 0.42 -1.73
N GLY A 307 -5.56 -0.29 -2.37
CA GLY A 307 -4.97 0.07 -3.66
C GLY A 307 -4.79 -1.16 -4.54
N PHE A 308 -4.63 -0.90 -5.85
CA PHE A 308 -4.28 -1.91 -6.86
C PHE A 308 -3.12 -1.48 -7.75
N VAL A 309 -2.61 -0.25 -7.53
CA VAL A 309 -1.47 0.42 -8.17
C VAL A 309 -0.68 1.11 -7.08
#